data_AF-A0A3M0YP20-F1
#
_entry.id   AF-A0A3M0YP20-F1
#
_cell.length_a   1.000
_cell.length_b   1.000
_cell.length_c   1.000
_cell.angle_alpha   90.00
_cell.angle_beta   90.00
_cell.angle_gamma   90.00
#
_symmetry.space_group_name_H-M   'P 1'
#
loop_
_entity.id
_entity.type
_entity.pdbx_description
1 polymer ?
#
loop_
_entity_poly.entity_id
_entity_poly.type
_entity_poly.pdbx_seq_one_letter_code
_entity_poly.pdbx_strand_id
1 'polypeptide(L)' 'MTRVALLFGLWLAAASLFAQSEADTLPIFDYTQPRDFEIGGVEVVGAQFADPNALISIAGFKVGDKIRIPGGDIPRAV' A
#
# COMPACT_ATOMS: atom_id res chain seq x y z
N MET A 1 -46.19 -16.47 13.53
CA MET A 1 -45.98 -15.59 12.35
C MET A 1 -44.88 -14.55 12.59
N THR A 2 -44.86 -13.87 13.74
CA THR A 2 -43.82 -12.87 14.10
C THR A 2 -42.38 -13.41 14.15
N ARG A 3 -42.17 -14.65 14.61
CA ARG A 3 -40.84 -15.27 14.72
C ARG A 3 -40.20 -15.60 13.36
N VAL A 4 -41.02 -15.93 12.35
CA VAL A 4 -40.55 -16.23 10.99
C VAL A 4 -40.21 -14.94 10.24
N ALA A 5 -41.02 -13.89 10.43
CA ALA A 5 -40.74 -12.57 9.86
C ALA A 5 -39.42 -11.97 10.40
N LEU A 6 -39.11 -12.17 11.69
CA LEU A 6 -37.84 -11.76 12.29
C LEU A 6 -36.62 -12.48 11.70
N LEU A 7 -36.73 -13.80 11.46
CA LEU A 7 -35.65 -14.59 10.87
C LEU A 7 -35.42 -14.22 9.39
N PHE A 8 -36.48 -13.92 8.65
CA PHE A 8 -36.38 -13.48 7.26
C PHE A 8 -35.78 -12.07 7.14
N GLY A 9 -36.14 -11.15 8.05
CA GLY A 9 -35.53 -9.82 8.12
C GLY A 9 -34.03 -9.85 8.45
N LEU A 10 -33.60 -10.77 9.33
CA LEU A 10 -32.19 -10.95 9.67
C LEU A 10 -31.37 -11.50 8.50
N TRP A 11 -31.94 -12.40 7.71
CA TRP A 11 -31.31 -12.92 6.50
C TRP A 11 -31.14 -11.85 5.40
N LEU A 12 -32.15 -10.98 5.24
CA LEU A 12 -32.09 -9.88 4.27
C LEU A 12 -31.03 -8.82 4.65
N ALA A 13 -30.83 -8.57 5.95
CA ALA A 13 -29.79 -7.66 6.44
C ALA A 13 -28.37 -8.19 6.22
N ALA A 14 -28.16 -9.51 6.33
CA ALA A 14 -26.85 -10.14 6.07
C ALA A 14 -26.43 -10.05 4.59
N ALA A 15 -27.39 -10.02 3.65
CA ALA A 15 -27.11 -9.87 2.21
C ALA A 15 -26.65 -8.46 1.80
N SER A 16 -26.70 -7.48 2.72
CA SER A 16 -26.30 -6.08 2.46
C SER A 16 -24.85 -5.79 2.85
N LEU A 17 -24.08 -6.81 3.26
CA LEU A 17 -22.69 -6.67 3.69
C LEU A 17 -21.73 -6.62 2.48
N PHE A 18 -21.82 -5.57 1.67
CA PHE A 18 -20.81 -5.22 0.66
C PHE A 18 -19.65 -4.47 1.31
N ALA A 19 -18.90 -5.14 2.19
CA ALA A 19 -17.70 -4.59 2.84
C ALA A 19 -16.40 -5.30 2.41
N GLN A 20 -16.49 -6.27 1.50
CA GLN A 20 -15.36 -7.03 0.98
C GLN A 20 -15.18 -6.65 -0.49
N SER A 21 -14.06 -6.14 -0.97
CA SER A 21 -12.81 -5.65 -0.41
C SER A 21 -12.30 -4.66 -1.47
N GLU A 22 -11.66 -3.56 -1.11
CA GLU A 22 -10.86 -2.83 -2.12
C GLU A 22 -9.83 -3.82 -2.65
N ALA A 23 -9.97 -4.20 -3.92
CA ALA A 23 -8.90 -4.91 -4.61
C ALA A 23 -7.70 -3.98 -4.56
N ASP A 24 -6.63 -4.42 -3.90
CA ASP A 24 -5.40 -3.65 -3.84
C ASP A 24 -5.01 -3.31 -5.29
N THR A 25 -5.03 -2.02 -5.61
CA THR A 25 -4.76 -1.53 -6.97
C THR A 25 -3.27 -1.64 -7.31
N LEU A 26 -2.46 -2.03 -6.32
CA LEU A 26 -1.04 -2.22 -6.48
C LEU A 26 -0.73 -3.51 -7.26
N PRO A 27 0.24 -3.46 -8.20
CA PRO A 27 0.67 -4.64 -8.92
C PRO A 27 1.31 -5.65 -7.95
N ILE A 28 0.86 -6.90 -8.03
CA ILE A 28 1.50 -8.02 -7.35
C ILE A 28 2.83 -8.30 -8.06
N PHE A 29 3.95 -8.07 -7.38
CA PHE A 29 5.27 -8.34 -7.93
C PHE A 29 5.65 -9.82 -7.77
N ASP A 30 6.14 -10.43 -8.86
CA ASP A 30 6.70 -11.78 -8.84
C ASP A 30 8.14 -11.75 -8.30
N TYR A 31 8.33 -12.32 -7.11
CA TYR A 31 9.63 -12.39 -6.44
C TYR A 31 10.63 -13.35 -7.09
N THR A 32 10.19 -14.16 -8.06
CA THR A 32 11.08 -15.07 -8.82
C THR A 32 11.85 -14.36 -9.93
N GLN A 33 11.44 -13.15 -10.32
CA GLN A 33 12.08 -12.36 -11.39
C GLN A 33 12.53 -10.98 -10.89
N PRO A 34 13.48 -10.92 -9.95
CA PRO A 34 13.93 -9.65 -9.39
C PRO A 34 14.80 -8.90 -10.40
N ARG A 35 14.58 -7.58 -10.53
CA ARG A 35 15.36 -6.71 -11.44
C ARG A 35 16.02 -5.57 -10.67
N ASP A 36 17.20 -5.16 -11.14
CA ASP A 36 17.92 -4.01 -10.60
C ASP A 36 17.47 -2.73 -11.31
N PHE A 37 17.18 -1.70 -10.53
CA PHE A 37 16.80 -0.36 -10.98
C PHE A 37 17.72 0.68 -10.36
N GLU A 38 17.72 1.88 -10.93
CA GLU A 38 18.47 3.04 -10.42
C GLU A 38 17.50 4.13 -9.98
N ILE A 39 17.77 4.77 -8.84
CA ILE A 39 16.98 5.90 -8.37
C ILE A 39 17.27 7.12 -9.25
N GLY A 40 16.32 7.50 -10.10
CA GLY A 40 16.42 8.67 -10.99
C GLY A 40 16.16 10.01 -10.30
N GLY A 41 15.48 10.02 -9.15
CA GLY A 41 15.11 11.23 -8.42
C GLY A 41 14.32 10.90 -7.15
N VAL A 42 14.33 11.83 -6.19
CA VAL A 42 13.53 11.73 -4.96
C VAL A 42 12.76 13.04 -4.78
N GLU A 43 11.45 12.92 -4.60
CA GLU A 43 10.55 14.05 -4.37
C GLU A 43 9.85 13.89 -3.02
N VAL A 44 9.78 14.97 -2.25
CA VAL A 44 9.07 15.00 -0.97
C VAL A 44 7.78 15.80 -1.15
N VAL A 45 6.65 15.14 -0.95
CA VAL A 45 5.32 15.75 -1.01
C VAL A 45 4.71 15.89 0.38
N GLY A 46 4.00 16.98 0.65
CA GLY A 46 3.26 17.18 1.91
C GLY A 46 4.08 17.64 3.13
N ALA A 47 5.38 17.93 2.99
CA ALA A 47 6.18 18.51 4.06
C ALA A 47 5.90 20.03 4.21
N GLN A 48 5.19 20.42 5.27
CA GLN A 48 4.82 21.83 5.51
C GLN A 48 5.86 22.61 6.33
N PHE A 49 6.48 21.95 7.30
CA PHE A 49 7.39 22.59 8.27
C PHE A 49 8.78 21.94 8.33
N ALA A 50 8.99 20.87 7.57
CA ALA A 50 10.24 20.13 7.52
C ALA A 50 10.98 20.44 6.22
N ASP A 51 12.31 20.53 6.29
CA ASP A 51 13.16 20.67 5.11
C ASP A 51 13.15 19.35 4.31
N PRO A 52 12.70 19.37 3.04
CA PRO A 52 12.72 18.21 2.16
C PRO A 52 14.09 17.54 2.07
N ASN A 53 15.19 18.30 2.02
CA ASN A 53 16.52 17.72 1.88
C ASN A 53 16.95 16.96 3.14
N ALA A 54 16.57 17.47 4.31
CA ALA A 54 16.79 16.78 5.58
C ALA A 54 16.00 15.47 5.64
N LEU A 55 14.75 15.46 5.16
CA LEU A 55 13.92 14.25 5.10
C LEU A 55 14.53 13.20 4.17
N ILE A 56 14.98 13.59 2.98
CA ILE A 56 15.67 12.70 2.05
C ILE A 56 16.93 12.12 2.69
N SER A 57 17.71 12.96 3.38
CA SER A 57 18.94 12.53 4.05
C SER A 57 18.69 11.52 5.17
N ILE A 58 17.58 11.64 5.91
CA ILE A 58 17.21 10.71 6.99
C ILE A 58 16.66 9.40 6.41
N ALA A 59 15.86 9.48 5.33
CA ALA A 59 15.34 8.30 4.64
C ALA A 59 16.45 7.44 4.02
N GLY A 60 17.63 8.02 3.77
CA GLY A 60 18.81 7.29 3.31
C GLY A 60 18.80 6.94 1.82
N PHE A 61 17.82 7.46 1.05
CA PHE A 61 17.75 7.29 -0.40
C PHE A 61 18.61 8.32 -1.12
N LYS A 62 19.46 7.87 -2.07
CA LYS A 62 20.24 8.77 -2.93
C LYS A 62 19.99 8.50 -4.40
N VAL A 63 20.01 9.57 -5.18
CA VAL A 63 19.96 9.49 -6.65
C VAL A 63 21.21 8.75 -7.14
N GLY A 64 21.00 7.78 -8.03
CA GLY A 64 22.05 6.88 -8.52
C GLY A 64 22.22 5.58 -7.70
N ASP A 65 21.52 5.43 -6.58
CA ASP A 65 21.54 4.16 -5.84
C ASP A 65 20.86 3.05 -6.65
N LYS A 66 21.41 1.84 -6.57
CA LYS A 66 20.84 0.64 -7.17
C LYS A 66 19.89 -0.04 -6.19
N ILE A 67 18.68 -0.36 -6.67
CA ILE A 67 17.65 -1.01 -5.88
C ILE A 67 17.08 -2.22 -6.59
N ARG A 68 16.87 -3.32 -5.84
CA ARG A 68 16.25 -4.53 -6.38
C ARG A 68 14.74 -4.47 -6.18
N ILE A 69 13.98 -4.64 -7.27
CA ILE A 69 12.52 -4.72 -7.21
C ILE A 69 12.03 -6.00 -7.94
N PRO A 70 11.22 -6.83 -7.27
CA PRO A 70 10.94 -6.83 -5.83
C PRO A 70 12.19 -7.22 -5.00
N GLY A 71 12.32 -6.67 -3.78
CA GLY A 71 13.49 -6.85 -2.92
C GLY A 71 13.27 -6.30 -1.51
N GLY A 72 14.26 -6.44 -0.62
CA GLY A 72 14.14 -6.09 0.81
C GLY A 72 14.42 -4.62 1.14
N ASP A 73 14.75 -3.80 0.14
CA ASP A 73 15.21 -2.42 0.34
C ASP A 73 14.04 -1.44 0.50
N ILE A 74 12.96 -1.61 -0.27
CA ILE A 74 11.72 -0.80 -0.16
C ILE A 74 10.84 -1.23 1.03
N PRO A 75 10.51 -2.53 1.23
CA PRO A 75 9.49 -2.92 2.21
C PRO A 75 9.91 -2.69 3.67
N ARG A 76 11.21 -2.48 3.93
CA ARG A 76 11.75 -2.19 5.27
C ARG A 76 11.83 -0.70 5.59
N ALA A 77 11.42 0.18 4.67
CA ALA A 77 11.38 1.62 4.90
C ALA A 77 10.11 2.02 5.66
N VAL A 78 9.97 1.58 6.92
CA VAL A 78 8.97 2.06 7.89
C VAL A 78 9.52 2.03 9.31
#